data_AF-A0A921HYL8-F1
#
_entry.id   AF-A0A921HYL8-F1
#
_cell.length_a   1.000
_cell.length_b   1.000
_cell.length_c   1.000
_cell.angle_alpha   90.00
_cell.angle_beta   90.00
_cell.angle_gamma   90.00
#
_symmetry.space_group_name_H-M   'P 1'
#
loop_
_entity.id
_entity.type
_entity.pdbx_description
1 polymer ?
#
loop_
_entity_poly.entity_id
_entity_poly.type
_entity_poly.pdbx_seq_one_letter_code
_entity_poly.pdbx_strand_id
1 'polypeptide(L)'
;RIREAAGTSATVMRPPYGAINSTVSGNVGMPMILWNIDTLDWKTRDAKKTVDTVMSSVDDGDIILMHDIHTESVDAALELIPKLQEAGYQLVTVSELAAAKNTALVNGKSYTDF
;
A
#
# COMPACT_ATOMS: atom_id res chain seq x y z
N ARG A 1 10.11 1.65 20.29
CA ARG A 1 9.05 2.37 19.52
C ARG A 1 9.65 2.90 18.21
N ILE A 2 8.87 3.16 17.14
CA ILE A 2 9.41 3.62 15.83
C ILE A 2 10.35 4.83 15.97
N ARG A 3 9.94 5.87 16.71
CA ARG A 3 10.75 7.06 16.99
C ARG A 3 12.11 6.77 17.63
N GLU A 4 12.16 5.81 18.53
CA GLU A 4 13.40 5.44 19.23
C GLU A 4 14.35 4.68 18.28
N ALA A 5 13.82 3.86 17.38
CA ALA A 5 14.62 3.06 16.45
C ALA A 5 15.06 3.83 15.20
N ALA A 6 14.20 4.71 14.67
CA ALA A 6 14.38 5.37 13.37
C ALA A 6 14.58 6.90 13.47
N GLY A 7 14.51 7.48 14.67
CA GLY A 7 14.60 8.94 14.89
C GLY A 7 13.36 9.73 14.43
N THR A 8 12.37 9.09 13.81
CA THR A 8 11.16 9.70 13.26
C THR A 8 9.90 8.95 13.68
N SER A 9 8.75 9.64 13.72
CA SER A 9 7.46 8.98 13.94
C SER A 9 6.85 8.52 12.61
N ALA A 10 6.02 7.48 12.65
CA ALA A 10 5.13 7.17 11.54
C ALA A 10 4.21 8.37 11.26
N THR A 11 3.94 8.60 9.97
CA THR A 11 3.09 9.69 9.48
C THR A 11 1.73 9.20 8.97
N VAL A 12 1.61 7.89 8.76
CA VAL A 12 0.40 7.20 8.30
C VAL A 12 0.25 5.88 9.04
N MET A 13 -0.93 5.28 8.99
CA MET A 13 -1.14 3.92 9.51
C MET A 13 -2.07 3.10 8.60
N ARG A 14 -1.94 1.78 8.62
CA ARG A 14 -2.84 0.84 7.91
C ARG A 14 -3.55 -0.07 8.92
N PRO A 15 -4.89 -0.04 9.03
CA PRO A 15 -5.57 -0.87 10.03
C PRO A 15 -5.44 -2.33 9.64
N PRO A 16 -5.11 -3.25 10.57
CA PRO A 16 -5.15 -4.68 10.27
C PRO A 16 -6.48 -5.07 9.65
N TYR A 17 -6.43 -5.88 8.59
CA TYR A 17 -7.60 -6.34 7.82
C TYR A 17 -8.44 -5.22 7.18
N GLY A 18 -7.94 -3.98 7.13
CA GLY A 18 -8.71 -2.82 6.68
C GLY A 18 -9.87 -2.45 7.62
N ALA A 19 -9.88 -2.99 8.84
CA ALA A 19 -10.98 -2.79 9.78
C ALA A 19 -11.00 -1.35 10.31
N ILE A 20 -12.02 -0.59 9.89
CA ILE A 20 -12.26 0.78 10.33
C ILE A 20 -13.65 0.92 10.95
N ASN A 21 -13.75 1.77 11.97
CA ASN A 21 -15.02 2.23 12.53
C ASN A 21 -14.86 3.66 13.07
N SER A 22 -15.93 4.25 13.58
CA SER A 22 -15.92 5.61 14.12
C SER A 22 -14.97 5.77 15.29
N THR A 23 -14.86 4.76 16.16
CA THR A 23 -13.91 4.77 17.28
C THR A 23 -12.46 4.83 16.80
N VAL A 24 -12.07 3.99 15.83
CA VAL A 24 -10.72 4.00 15.26
C VAL A 24 -10.43 5.34 14.59
N SER A 25 -11.34 5.78 13.72
CA SER A 25 -11.18 7.02 12.94
C SER A 25 -11.06 8.25 13.84
N GLY A 26 -11.78 8.29 14.96
CA GLY A 26 -11.72 9.38 15.92
C GLY A 26 -10.47 9.40 16.81
N ASN A 27 -9.78 8.27 16.97
CA ASN A 27 -8.67 8.16 17.94
C ASN A 27 -7.29 7.92 17.31
N VAL A 28 -7.23 7.54 16.03
CA VAL A 28 -6.00 7.13 15.36
C VAL A 28 -4.93 8.23 15.27
N GLY A 29 -5.34 9.50 15.15
CA GLY A 29 -4.42 10.64 15.06
C GLY A 29 -3.51 10.65 13.82
N MET A 30 -3.78 9.79 12.82
CA MET A 30 -3.02 9.67 11.56
C MET A 30 -3.97 9.40 10.39
N PRO A 31 -3.58 9.71 9.14
CA PRO A 31 -4.28 9.23 7.95
C PRO A 31 -4.21 7.71 7.86
N MET A 32 -5.32 7.09 7.47
CA MET A 32 -5.41 5.64 7.29
C MET A 32 -5.22 5.27 5.83
N ILE A 33 -4.24 4.43 5.53
CA ILE A 33 -3.91 4.01 4.16
C ILE A 33 -4.29 2.54 3.96
N LEU A 34 -5.28 2.34 3.10
CA LEU A 34 -5.77 1.03 2.68
C LEU A 34 -5.11 0.66 1.34
N TRP A 35 -5.87 0.01 0.46
CA TRP A 35 -5.48 -0.45 -0.87
C TRP A 35 -6.74 -0.67 -1.70
N ASN A 36 -6.62 -0.57 -3.01
CA ASN A 36 -7.66 -0.94 -3.96
C ASN A 36 -7.31 -2.20 -4.76
N ILE A 37 -6.02 -2.57 -4.84
CA ILE A 37 -5.57 -3.87 -5.35
C ILE A 37 -5.14 -4.77 -4.20
N ASP A 38 -5.94 -5.81 -3.92
CA ASP A 38 -5.53 -6.92 -3.04
C ASP A 38 -4.97 -8.06 -3.89
N THR A 39 -3.67 -8.31 -3.76
CA THR A 39 -2.99 -9.38 -4.53
C THR A 39 -3.37 -10.78 -4.06
N LEU A 40 -3.98 -10.92 -2.88
CA LEU A 40 -4.24 -12.18 -2.20
C LEU A 40 -2.99 -13.06 -2.00
N ASP A 41 -1.79 -12.46 -1.99
CA ASP A 41 -0.51 -13.15 -1.81
C ASP A 41 -0.44 -13.91 -0.47
N TRP A 42 -1.09 -13.36 0.56
CA TRP A 42 -1.30 -13.98 1.87
C TRP A 42 -2.09 -15.30 1.81
N LYS A 43 -2.89 -15.50 0.75
CA LYS A 43 -3.73 -16.68 0.54
C LYS A 43 -3.15 -17.61 -0.51
N THR A 44 -2.69 -17.10 -1.65
CA THR A 44 -2.33 -17.90 -2.81
C THR A 44 -0.93 -18.52 -2.71
N ARG A 45 0.02 -17.85 -2.06
CA ARG A 45 1.43 -18.29 -1.97
C ARG A 45 2.02 -18.63 -3.34
N ASP A 46 1.77 -17.77 -4.32
CA ASP A 46 2.11 -18.02 -5.72
C ASP A 46 2.52 -16.70 -6.38
N ALA A 47 3.82 -16.56 -6.66
CA ALA A 47 4.38 -15.34 -7.21
C ALA A 47 3.74 -14.96 -8.55
N LYS A 48 3.46 -15.95 -9.41
CA LYS A 48 2.86 -15.70 -10.72
C LYS A 48 1.44 -15.17 -10.57
N LYS A 49 0.63 -15.72 -9.67
CA LYS A 49 -0.73 -15.19 -9.42
C LYS A 49 -0.71 -13.76 -8.90
N THR A 50 0.25 -13.43 -8.03
CA THR A 50 0.45 -12.05 -7.56
C THR A 50 0.78 -11.11 -8.72
N VAL A 51 1.75 -11.48 -9.57
CA VAL A 51 2.13 -10.70 -10.75
C VAL A 51 0.95 -10.52 -11.69
N ASP A 52 0.24 -11.60 -12.02
CA ASP A 52 -0.91 -11.57 -12.94
C ASP A 52 -2.06 -10.70 -12.39
N THR A 53 -2.30 -10.74 -11.06
CA THR A 53 -3.35 -9.93 -10.41
C THR A 53 -3.05 -8.44 -10.53
N VAL A 54 -1.81 -8.02 -10.26
CA VAL A 54 -1.41 -6.61 -10.39
C VAL A 54 -1.44 -6.18 -11.85
N MET A 55 -0.75 -6.90 -12.74
CA MET A 55 -0.58 -6.47 -14.13
C MET A 55 -1.88 -6.49 -14.96
N SER A 56 -2.92 -7.19 -14.49
CA SER A 56 -4.23 -7.21 -15.16
C SER A 56 -5.16 -6.04 -14.77
N SER A 57 -4.83 -5.29 -13.72
CA SER A 57 -5.76 -4.28 -13.15
C SER A 57 -5.12 -2.96 -12.75
N VAL A 58 -3.79 -2.88 -12.65
CA VAL A 58 -3.09 -1.67 -12.20
C VAL A 58 -3.30 -0.47 -13.11
N ASP A 59 -3.60 0.67 -12.51
CA ASP A 59 -3.79 1.99 -13.12
C ASP A 59 -3.14 3.12 -12.28
N ASP A 60 -3.08 4.33 -12.84
CA ASP A 60 -2.48 5.52 -12.21
C ASP A 60 -3.24 5.95 -10.96
N GLY A 61 -2.63 5.81 -9.78
CA GLY A 61 -3.26 6.15 -8.50
C GLY A 61 -3.44 4.97 -7.56
N ASP A 62 -3.19 3.75 -8.04
CA ASP A 62 -3.45 2.53 -7.27
C ASP A 62 -2.48 2.31 -6.12
N ILE A 63 -3.01 1.70 -5.06
CA ILE A 63 -2.24 1.21 -3.92
C ILE A 63 -2.38 -0.31 -3.88
N ILE A 64 -1.25 -0.99 -4.08
CA ILE A 64 -1.16 -2.46 -4.09
C ILE A 64 -0.89 -2.98 -2.67
N LEU A 65 -1.71 -3.92 -2.19
CA LEU A 65 -1.43 -4.67 -0.96
C LEU A 65 -0.60 -5.92 -1.25
N MET A 66 0.55 -6.01 -0.57
CA MET A 66 1.41 -7.19 -0.51
C MET A 66 1.93 -7.38 0.92
N HIS A 67 2.47 -8.57 1.21
CA HIS A 67 3.02 -8.96 2.51
C HIS A 67 4.46 -9.50 2.34
N ASP A 68 5.45 -8.74 2.80
CA ASP A 68 6.89 -9.03 2.68
C ASP A 68 7.42 -10.11 3.64
N ILE A 69 6.54 -10.85 4.28
CA ILE A 69 6.87 -11.92 5.23
C ILE A 69 6.87 -13.32 4.59
N HIS A 70 6.75 -13.39 3.25
CA HIS A 70 6.69 -14.63 2.46
C HIS A 70 7.59 -14.54 1.24
N THR A 71 8.32 -15.62 0.95
CA THR A 71 9.26 -15.68 -0.16
C THR A 71 8.57 -15.43 -1.51
N GLU A 72 7.39 -16.01 -1.72
CA GLU A 72 6.65 -15.86 -2.98
C GLU A 72 6.19 -14.41 -3.23
N SER A 73 5.93 -13.65 -2.16
CA SER A 73 5.60 -12.23 -2.26
C SER A 73 6.85 -11.40 -2.61
N VAL A 74 8.02 -11.77 -2.09
CA VAL A 74 9.29 -11.15 -2.45
C VAL A 74 9.64 -11.43 -3.91
N ASP A 75 9.51 -12.69 -4.36
CA ASP A 75 9.74 -13.08 -5.75
C ASP A 75 8.81 -12.31 -6.70
N ALA A 76 7.53 -12.18 -6.36
CA ALA A 76 6.58 -11.37 -7.12
C ALA A 76 6.96 -9.89 -7.17
N ALA A 77 7.42 -9.31 -6.06
CA ALA A 77 7.84 -7.91 -6.02
C ALA A 77 9.06 -7.66 -6.93
N LEU A 78 10.04 -8.58 -6.92
CA LEU A 78 11.23 -8.51 -7.79
C LEU A 78 10.87 -8.58 -9.29
N GLU A 79 9.81 -9.30 -9.65
CA GLU A 79 9.29 -9.33 -11.03
C GLU A 79 8.40 -8.12 -11.37
N LEU A 80 7.58 -7.65 -10.42
CA LEU A 80 6.63 -6.55 -10.65
C LEU A 80 7.32 -5.19 -10.82
N ILE A 81 8.34 -4.90 -10.01
CA ILE A 81 9.04 -3.60 -10.05
C ILE A 81 9.50 -3.23 -11.47
N PRO A 82 10.30 -4.06 -12.18
CA PRO A 82 10.73 -3.72 -13.53
C PRO A 82 9.56 -3.66 -14.52
N LYS A 83 8.57 -4.56 -14.43
CA LYS A 83 7.41 -4.56 -15.34
C LYS A 83 6.57 -3.28 -15.24
N LEU A 84 6.34 -2.81 -14.01
CA LEU A 84 5.61 -1.57 -13.76
C LEU A 84 6.39 -0.36 -14.28
N GLN A 85 7.71 -0.33 -14.08
CA GLN A 85 8.57 0.72 -14.62
C GLN A 85 8.60 0.72 -16.16
N GLU A 86 8.70 -0.44 -16.79
CA GLU A 86 8.64 -0.60 -18.25
C GLU A 86 7.29 -0.18 -18.83
N ALA A 87 6.20 -0.40 -18.08
CA ALA A 87 4.86 0.08 -18.42
C ALA A 87 4.66 1.59 -18.22
N GLY A 88 5.66 2.30 -17.68
CA GLY A 88 5.65 3.76 -17.51
C GLY A 88 5.19 4.25 -16.13
N TYR A 89 4.96 3.35 -15.18
CA TYR A 89 4.59 3.73 -13.81
C TYR A 89 5.80 4.22 -12.99
N GLN A 90 5.54 5.13 -12.07
CA GLN A 90 6.48 5.51 -11.02
C GLN A 90 6.09 4.83 -9.71
N LEU A 91 7.02 4.07 -9.13
CA LEU A 91 6.82 3.47 -7.81
C LEU A 91 7.19 4.51 -6.75
N VAL A 92 6.20 4.98 -6.02
CA VAL A 92 6.32 6.06 -5.04
C VAL A 92 5.79 5.63 -3.68
N THR A 93 6.15 6.36 -2.63
CA THR A 93 5.49 6.21 -1.32
C THR A 93 4.05 6.72 -1.39
N VAL A 94 3.20 6.27 -0.47
CA VAL A 94 1.79 6.73 -0.40
C VAL A 94 1.66 8.24 -0.09
N SER A 95 2.66 8.83 0.57
CA SER A 95 2.71 10.28 0.80
C SER A 95 3.06 11.05 -0.47
N GLU A 96 3.99 10.53 -1.29
CA GLU A 96 4.33 11.10 -2.59
C GLU A 96 3.18 10.95 -3.59
N LEU A 97 2.49 9.80 -3.58
CA LEU A 97 1.30 9.56 -4.40
C LEU A 97 0.20 10.58 -4.10
N ALA A 98 -0.11 10.78 -2.81
CA ALA A 98 -1.07 11.78 -2.38
C ALA A 98 -0.66 13.19 -2.85
N ALA A 99 0.61 13.55 -2.71
CA ALA A 99 1.13 14.84 -3.16
C ALA A 99 1.04 15.02 -4.68
N ALA A 100 1.41 14.00 -5.46
CA ALA A 100 1.33 14.01 -6.93
C ALA A 100 -0.11 14.21 -7.43
N LYS A 101 -1.09 13.66 -6.68
CA LYS A 101 -2.52 13.79 -6.95
C LYS A 101 -3.16 14.99 -6.24
N ASN A 102 -2.36 15.93 -5.74
CA ASN A 102 -2.81 17.16 -5.05
C ASN A 102 -3.76 16.91 -3.87
N THR A 103 -3.58 15.77 -3.19
CA THR A 103 -4.41 15.36 -2.05
C THR A 103 -3.67 15.59 -0.73
N ALA A 104 -4.20 16.46 0.12
CA ALA A 104 -3.75 16.59 1.49
C ALA A 104 -4.28 15.42 2.35
N LEU A 105 -3.37 14.71 3.00
CA LEU A 105 -3.74 13.62 3.91
C LEU A 105 -4.31 14.16 5.23
N VAL A 106 -5.48 13.64 5.63
CA VAL A 106 -6.21 14.10 6.81
C VAL A 106 -6.26 12.99 7.86
N ASN A 107 -5.96 13.35 9.11
CA ASN A 107 -6.02 12.43 10.24
C ASN A 107 -7.44 11.86 10.41
N GLY A 108 -7.54 10.54 10.62
CA GLY A 108 -8.83 9.86 10.78
C GLY A 108 -9.57 9.58 9.47
N LYS A 109 -9.09 10.06 8.32
CA LYS A 109 -9.63 9.72 7.00
C LYS A 109 -8.91 8.50 6.41
N SER A 110 -9.65 7.65 5.70
CA SER A 110 -9.11 6.51 4.95
C SER A 110 -8.95 6.81 3.46
N TYR A 111 -7.92 6.24 2.85
CA TYR A 111 -7.59 6.35 1.42
C TYR A 111 -7.27 4.96 0.87
N THR A 112 -7.84 4.57 -0.26
CA THR A 112 -7.61 3.29 -0.96
C THR A 112 -6.76 3.44 -2.22
N ASP A 113 -6.76 4.65 -2.78
CA ASP A 113 -6.24 5.08 -4.08
C ASP A 113 -6.27 6.63 -4.10
N PHE A 114 -5.74 7.25 -5.16
CA PHE A 114 -5.67 8.72 -5.32
C PHE A 114 -5.95 9.24 -6.73
#